data_AF-A0AAP6BKT8-F1
#
_entry.id   AF-A0AAP6BKT8-F1
#
_cell.length_a   1.000
_cell.length_b   1.000
_cell.length_c   1.000
_cell.angle_alpha   90.00
_cell.angle_beta   90.00
_cell.angle_gamma   90.00
#
_symmetry.space_group_name_H-M   'P 1'
#
loop_
_entity.id
_entity.type
_entity.pdbx_description
1 polymer ?
#
loop_
_entity_poly.entity_id
_entity_poly.type
_entity_poly.pdbx_seq_one_letter_code
_entity_poly.pdbx_strand_id
1 'polypeptide(L)'
;MNKKQRRQIMAEVYAERERLLPLRGQASRTTIEMVRSSAGSAQEPEMVPYLNLAYLLGVKRGLGEDALMAFGLSLANWAVAAVAEVARCTGRTVEQVVDEYETAIMAAGAELPEEEKVPLDEEAVREKFRDED
;
A
#
# COMPACT_ATOMS: atom_id res chain seq x y z
N MET A 1 4.89 26.10 6.81
CA MET A 1 3.47 25.98 7.20
C MET A 1 3.17 26.90 8.37
N ASN A 2 2.14 27.76 8.27
CA ASN A 2 1.78 28.68 9.35
C ASN A 2 0.87 28.01 10.41
N LYS A 3 0.72 28.63 11.59
CA LYS A 3 -0.03 28.08 12.73
C LYS A 3 -1.51 27.81 12.41
N LYS A 4 -2.13 28.61 11.54
CA LYS A 4 -3.53 28.46 11.12
C LYS A 4 -3.71 27.25 10.22
N GLN A 5 -2.84 27.09 9.21
CA GLN A 5 -2.81 25.94 8.32
C GLN A 5 -2.58 24.63 9.09
N ARG A 6 -1.65 24.61 10.05
CA ARG A 6 -1.43 23.43 10.90
C ARG A 6 -2.70 23.04 11.66
N ARG A 7 -3.41 24.01 12.24
CA ARG A 7 -4.66 23.74 12.99
C ARG A 7 -5.76 23.19 12.10
N GLN A 8 -5.88 23.73 10.88
CA GLN A 8 -6.87 23.26 9.91
C GLN A 8 -6.61 21.81 9.49
N ILE A 9 -5.36 21.48 9.13
CA ILE A 9 -4.99 20.10 8.77
C ILE A 9 -5.25 19.15 9.93
N MET A 10 -4.91 19.54 11.17
CA MET A 10 -5.20 18.69 12.33
C MET A 10 -6.68 18.46 12.52
N ALA A 11 -7.52 19.49 12.33
CA ALA A 11 -8.98 19.34 12.44
C ALA A 11 -9.53 18.39 11.37
N GLU A 12 -9.04 18.49 10.13
CA GLU A 12 -9.37 17.58 9.04
C GLU A 12 -8.97 16.14 9.39
N VAL A 13 -7.74 15.92 9.88
CA VAL A 13 -7.27 14.59 10.32
C VAL A 13 -8.14 14.01 11.42
N TYR A 14 -8.56 14.80 12.41
CA TYR A 14 -9.45 14.32 13.47
C TYR A 14 -10.83 13.94 12.93
N ALA A 15 -11.41 14.76 12.04
CA ALA A 15 -12.70 14.47 11.43
C ALA A 15 -12.63 13.17 10.61
N GLU A 16 -11.58 13.00 9.80
CA GLU A 16 -11.34 11.78 9.02
C GLU A 16 -11.13 10.56 9.94
N ARG A 17 -10.36 10.71 11.02
CA ARG A 17 -10.17 9.63 11.99
C ARG A 17 -11.49 9.15 12.59
N GLU A 18 -12.34 10.07 13.04
CA GLU A 18 -13.63 9.70 13.62
C GLU A 18 -14.56 9.05 12.59
N ARG A 19 -14.54 9.54 11.35
CA ARG A 19 -15.30 8.98 10.22
C ARG A 19 -14.88 7.54 9.90
N LEU A 20 -13.58 7.25 9.93
CA LEU A 20 -13.02 5.93 9.59
C LEU A 20 -12.96 4.96 10.77
N LEU A 21 -13.09 5.45 12.02
CA LEU A 21 -12.99 4.65 13.24
C LEU A 21 -13.89 3.40 13.23
N PRO A 22 -15.16 3.46 12.78
CA PRO A 22 -16.04 2.29 12.72
C PRO A 22 -15.53 1.17 11.81
N LEU A 23 -14.76 1.51 10.77
CA LEU A 23 -14.26 0.57 9.76
C LEU A 23 -12.96 -0.13 10.18
N ARG A 24 -12.31 0.34 11.25
CA ARG A 24 -11.00 -0.14 11.71
C ARG A 24 -10.93 -1.67 11.86
N GLY A 25 -11.96 -2.28 12.46
CA GLY A 25 -11.98 -3.72 12.70
C GLY A 25 -12.08 -4.57 11.42
N GLN A 26 -12.75 -4.06 10.39
CA GLN A 26 -12.79 -4.71 9.08
C GLN A 26 -11.46 -4.50 8.34
N ALA A 27 -10.98 -3.25 8.30
CA ALA A 27 -9.71 -2.89 7.69
C ALA A 27 -8.53 -3.72 8.23
N SER A 28 -8.45 -3.93 9.55
CA SER A 28 -7.40 -4.75 10.15
C SER A 28 -7.49 -6.23 9.77
N ARG A 29 -8.70 -6.80 9.68
CA ARG A 29 -8.88 -8.19 9.23
C ARG A 29 -8.46 -8.37 7.78
N THR A 30 -8.89 -7.48 6.90
CA THR A 30 -8.49 -7.50 5.49
C THR A 30 -6.99 -7.27 5.31
N THR A 31 -6.37 -6.43 6.15
CA THR A 31 -4.90 -6.27 6.20
C THR A 31 -4.20 -7.57 6.55
N ILE A 32 -4.66 -8.26 7.58
CA ILE A 32 -4.06 -9.54 8.00
C ILE A 32 -4.20 -10.59 6.89
N GLU A 33 -5.36 -10.67 6.25
CA GLU A 33 -5.60 -11.59 5.14
C GLU A 33 -4.67 -11.30 3.95
N MET A 34 -4.57 -10.03 3.55
CA MET A 34 -3.67 -9.61 2.47
C MET A 34 -2.22 -9.96 2.82
N VAL A 35 -1.73 -9.56 4.00
CA VAL A 35 -0.35 -9.82 4.41
C VAL A 35 -0.05 -11.32 4.46
N ARG A 36 -0.98 -12.16 4.95
CA ARG A 36 -0.80 -13.63 4.92
C ARG A 36 -0.69 -14.17 3.51
N SER A 37 -1.56 -13.73 2.60
CA SER A 37 -1.57 -14.18 1.21
C SER A 37 -0.29 -13.74 0.48
N SER A 38 0.07 -12.46 0.61
CA SER A 38 1.22 -11.87 -0.07
C SER A 38 2.55 -12.39 0.50
N ALA A 39 2.67 -12.51 1.82
CA ALA A 39 3.87 -13.08 2.44
C ALA A 39 4.04 -14.58 2.14
N GLY A 40 2.94 -15.32 1.96
CA GLY A 40 2.99 -16.71 1.47
C GLY A 40 3.54 -16.83 0.05
N SER A 41 3.48 -15.74 -0.73
CA SER A 41 3.99 -15.65 -2.10
C SER A 41 5.36 -14.96 -2.17
N ALA A 42 6.07 -14.80 -1.05
CA ALA A 42 7.35 -14.08 -1.01
C ALA A 42 8.47 -14.74 -1.85
N GLN A 43 8.27 -15.98 -2.32
CA GLN A 43 9.18 -16.66 -3.26
C GLN A 43 8.96 -16.23 -4.72
N GLU A 44 7.87 -15.50 -5.01
CA GLU A 44 7.54 -14.89 -6.30
C GLU A 44 7.31 -13.38 -6.08
N PRO A 45 8.38 -12.58 -5.82
CA PRO A 45 8.25 -11.17 -5.44
C PRO A 45 7.48 -10.31 -6.46
N GLU A 46 7.56 -10.65 -7.75
CA GLU A 46 6.87 -10.00 -8.86
C GLU A 46 5.34 -10.14 -8.78
N MET A 47 4.83 -11.17 -8.09
CA MET A 47 3.39 -11.40 -7.93
C MET A 47 2.79 -10.57 -6.80
N VAL A 48 3.60 -10.15 -5.82
CA VAL A 48 3.16 -9.41 -4.64
C VAL A 48 2.41 -8.11 -4.99
N PRO A 49 2.88 -7.25 -5.93
CA PRO A 49 2.14 -6.07 -6.34
C PRO A 49 0.75 -6.36 -6.91
N TYR A 50 0.62 -7.41 -7.73
CA TYR A 50 -0.67 -7.79 -8.35
C TYR A 50 -1.66 -8.34 -7.32
N LEU A 51 -1.18 -9.15 -6.37
CA LEU A 51 -1.99 -9.64 -5.26
C LEU A 51 -2.48 -8.45 -4.41
N ASN A 52 -1.59 -7.53 -4.05
CA ASN A 52 -1.96 -6.34 -3.29
C ASN A 52 -2.98 -5.48 -4.05
N LEU A 53 -2.81 -5.30 -5.37
CA LEU A 53 -3.78 -4.59 -6.21
C LEU A 53 -5.15 -5.28 -6.22
N ALA A 54 -5.20 -6.61 -6.29
CA ALA A 54 -6.45 -7.36 -6.23
C ALA A 54 -7.20 -7.09 -4.92
N TYR A 55 -6.50 -7.04 -3.78
CA TYR A 55 -7.10 -6.66 -2.49
C TYR A 55 -7.61 -5.21 -2.49
N LEU A 56 -6.83 -4.26 -3.00
CA LEU A 56 -7.24 -2.85 -3.08
C LEU A 56 -8.49 -2.68 -3.95
N LEU A 57 -8.52 -3.32 -5.13
CA LEU A 57 -9.67 -3.30 -6.03
C LEU A 57 -10.88 -3.99 -5.41
N GLY A 58 -10.69 -5.11 -4.69
CA GLY A 58 -11.74 -5.81 -3.98
C GLY A 58 -12.39 -4.95 -2.90
N VAL A 59 -11.58 -4.27 -2.07
CA VAL A 59 -12.09 -3.34 -1.04
C VAL A 59 -12.81 -2.16 -1.69
N LYS A 60 -12.20 -1.52 -2.70
CA LYS A 60 -12.79 -0.38 -3.39
C LYS A 60 -14.16 -0.72 -3.99
N ARG A 61 -14.25 -1.84 -4.72
CA ARG A 61 -15.47 -2.25 -5.42
C ARG A 61 -16.54 -2.81 -4.48
N GLY A 62 -16.14 -3.52 -3.42
CA GLY A 62 -17.07 -4.19 -2.50
C GLY A 62 -17.55 -3.32 -1.35
N LEU A 63 -16.72 -2.39 -0.87
CA LEU A 63 -16.94 -1.67 0.39
C LEU A 63 -16.83 -0.14 0.25
N GLY A 64 -16.36 0.36 -0.89
CA GLY A 64 -16.25 1.78 -1.18
C GLY A 64 -14.96 2.46 -0.70
N GLU A 65 -14.86 3.75 -0.99
CA GLU A 65 -13.65 4.56 -0.76
C GLU A 65 -13.28 4.71 0.72
N ASP A 66 -14.27 4.79 1.61
CA ASP A 66 -14.02 4.90 3.06
C ASP A 66 -13.35 3.65 3.61
N ALA A 67 -13.81 2.49 3.14
CA ALA A 67 -13.21 1.21 3.50
C ALA A 67 -11.80 1.09 2.89
N LEU A 68 -11.60 1.57 1.66
CA LEU A 68 -10.27 1.62 1.04
C LEU A 68 -9.32 2.52 1.84
N MET A 69 -9.78 3.68 2.30
CA MET A 69 -8.98 4.61 3.10
C MET A 69 -8.65 4.00 4.47
N ALA A 70 -9.64 3.40 5.16
CA ALA A 70 -9.42 2.71 6.42
C ALA A 70 -8.46 1.52 6.25
N PHE A 71 -8.56 0.79 5.14
CA PHE A 71 -7.65 -0.29 4.78
C PHE A 71 -6.22 0.21 4.55
N GLY A 72 -6.04 1.28 3.77
CA GLY A 72 -4.74 1.92 3.57
C GLY A 72 -4.11 2.42 4.88
N LEU A 73 -4.90 3.03 5.76
CA LEU A 73 -4.43 3.43 7.10
C LEU A 73 -4.00 2.23 7.95
N SER A 74 -4.77 1.13 7.90
CA SER A 74 -4.41 -0.11 8.60
C SER A 74 -3.08 -0.66 8.07
N LEU A 75 -2.92 -0.73 6.74
CA LEU A 75 -1.67 -1.17 6.10
C LEU A 75 -0.46 -0.33 6.52
N ALA A 76 -0.59 1.00 6.50
CA ALA A 76 0.47 1.91 6.93
C ALA A 76 0.86 1.65 8.40
N ASN A 77 -0.12 1.46 9.29
CA ASN A 77 0.14 1.15 10.70
C ASN A 77 0.89 -0.18 10.86
N TRP A 78 0.52 -1.21 10.10
CA TRP A 78 1.21 -2.50 10.12
C TRP A 78 2.65 -2.41 9.57
N ALA A 79 2.86 -1.65 8.49
CA ALA A 79 4.19 -1.42 7.94
C ALA A 79 5.10 -0.71 8.95
N VAL A 80 4.62 0.35 9.60
CA VAL A 80 5.36 1.05 10.66
C VAL A 80 5.71 0.11 11.81
N ALA A 81 4.75 -0.71 12.26
CA ALA A 81 4.98 -1.67 13.34
C ALA A 81 6.03 -2.74 12.94
N ALA A 82 5.96 -3.26 11.71
CA ALA A 82 6.91 -4.24 11.20
C ALA A 82 8.33 -3.66 11.07
N VAL A 83 8.48 -2.45 10.52
CA VAL A 83 9.78 -1.78 10.42
C VAL A 83 10.37 -1.50 11.81
N ALA A 84 9.56 -1.01 12.75
CA ALA A 84 10.00 -0.76 14.11
C ALA A 84 10.46 -2.06 14.80
N GLU A 85 9.76 -3.16 14.57
CA GLU A 85 10.12 -4.47 15.11
C GLU A 85 11.42 -5.00 14.50
N VAL A 86 11.61 -4.88 13.17
CA VAL A 86 12.87 -5.25 12.51
C VAL A 86 14.03 -4.43 13.06
N ALA A 87 13.88 -3.11 13.19
CA ALA A 87 14.89 -2.23 13.76
C ALA A 87 15.29 -2.70 15.17
N ARG A 88 14.29 -2.95 16.03
CA ARG A 88 14.48 -3.45 17.39
C ARG A 88 15.21 -4.79 17.44
N CYS A 89 14.78 -5.76 16.62
CA CYS A 89 15.35 -7.11 16.60
C CYS A 89 16.76 -7.18 16.00
N THR A 90 17.13 -6.23 15.14
CA THR A 90 18.43 -6.19 14.47
C THR A 90 19.42 -5.21 15.10
N GLY A 91 19.02 -4.48 16.15
CA GLY A 91 19.84 -3.44 16.78
C GLY A 91 20.10 -2.24 15.87
N ARG A 92 19.28 -2.05 14.83
CA ARG A 92 19.36 -0.95 13.87
C ARG A 92 18.38 0.16 14.22
N THR A 93 18.58 1.34 13.66
CA THR A 93 17.57 2.40 13.70
C THR A 93 16.48 2.15 12.66
N VAL A 94 15.31 2.76 12.83
CA VAL A 94 14.24 2.72 11.82
C VAL A 94 14.73 3.27 10.48
N GLU A 95 15.49 4.36 10.51
CA GLU A 95 16.08 5.00 9.32
C GLU A 95 16.99 4.03 8.56
N GLN A 96 17.89 3.33 9.26
CA GLN A 96 18.76 2.32 8.64
C GLN A 96 17.98 1.17 7.97
N VAL A 97 16.84 0.76 8.53
CA VAL A 97 15.99 -0.26 7.91
C VAL A 97 15.28 0.29 6.68
N VAL A 98 14.81 1.53 6.71
CA VAL A 98 14.14 2.16 5.57
C VAL A 98 15.13 2.43 4.43
N ASP A 99 16.33 2.92 4.72
CA ASP A 99 17.39 3.20 3.73
C ASP A 99 17.78 1.94 2.95
N GLU A 100 17.77 0.77 3.60
CA GLU A 100 18.01 -0.52 2.96
C GLU A 100 16.93 -0.82 1.90
N TYR A 101 15.65 -0.63 2.23
CA TYR A 101 14.55 -0.80 1.28
C TYR A 101 14.60 0.22 0.14
N GLU A 102 14.91 1.48 0.44
CA GLU A 102 15.07 2.53 -0.59
C GLU A 102 16.18 2.18 -1.59
N THR A 103 17.33 1.73 -1.07
CA THR A 103 18.46 1.29 -1.90
C THR A 103 18.07 0.09 -2.78
N ALA A 104 17.36 -0.90 -2.23
CA ALA A 104 16.89 -2.06 -2.98
C ALA A 104 15.92 -1.68 -4.12
N ILE A 105 15.02 -0.72 -3.87
CA ILE A 105 14.09 -0.21 -4.90
C ILE A 105 14.84 0.51 -6.01
N MET A 106 15.81 1.36 -5.68
CA MET A 106 16.62 2.07 -6.67
C MET A 106 17.43 1.08 -7.53
N ALA A 107 17.99 0.03 -6.92
CA ALA A 107 18.73 -1.01 -7.63
C ALA A 107 17.82 -1.79 -8.59
N ALA A 108 16.63 -2.23 -8.14
CA ALA A 108 15.67 -2.93 -8.99
C ALA A 108 15.18 -2.05 -10.17
N GLY A 109 14.98 -0.75 -9.95
CA GLY A 109 14.60 0.19 -11.01
C GLY A 109 15.70 0.47 -12.03
N ALA A 110 16.97 0.30 -11.66
CA ALA A 110 18.12 0.44 -12.57
C ALA A 110 18.34 -0.78 -13.47
N GLU A 111 17.80 -1.94 -13.10
CA GLU A 111 17.94 -3.21 -13.83
C GLU A 111 16.82 -3.44 -14.87
N LEU A 112 15.76 -2.63 -14.86
CA LEU A 112 14.67 -2.72 -15.86
C LEU A 112 15.15 -2.20 -17.24
N PRO A 113 15.06 -3.02 -18.31
CA PRO A 113 15.32 -2.56 -19.68
C PRO A 113 14.39 -1.41 -20.08
N GLU A 114 14.86 -0.47 -20.91
CA GLU A 114 14.04 0.69 -21.35
C GLU A 114 12.71 0.30 -22.01
N GLU A 115 12.59 -0.91 -22.56
CA GLU A 115 11.39 -1.42 -23.22
C GLU A 115 10.28 -1.86 -22.23
N GLU A 116 10.60 -2.11 -20.96
CA GLU A 116 9.61 -2.40 -19.89
C GLU A 116 9.08 -1.14 -19.20
N LYS A 117 9.56 0.05 -19.60
CA LYS A 117 8.91 1.33 -19.28
C LYS A 117 7.66 1.50 -20.14
N VAL A 118 6.71 0.56 -20.04
CA VAL A 118 5.49 0.55 -20.83
C VAL A 118 4.75 1.88 -20.61
N PRO A 119 4.61 2.74 -21.63
CA PRO A 119 3.59 3.77 -21.58
C PRO A 119 2.27 2.99 -21.55
N LEU A 120 1.47 3.17 -20.51
CA LEU A 120 0.10 2.67 -20.49
C LEU A 120 -0.66 3.36 -21.63
N ASP A 121 -0.62 2.74 -22.81
CA ASP A 121 -1.53 3.06 -23.89
C ASP A 121 -2.89 2.49 -23.50
N GLU A 122 -3.70 3.35 -22.89
CA GLU A 122 -5.03 3.03 -22.39
C GLU A 122 -5.96 2.48 -23.49
N GLU A 123 -5.70 2.76 -24.77
CA GLU A 123 -6.46 2.20 -25.89
C GLU A 123 -6.14 0.73 -26.15
N ALA A 124 -4.86 0.36 -26.12
CA ALA A 124 -4.42 -1.02 -26.36
C ALA A 124 -4.91 -2.01 -25.30
N VAL A 125 -5.01 -1.55 -24.04
CA VAL A 125 -5.58 -2.36 -22.95
C VAL A 125 -7.09 -2.50 -23.12
N ARG A 126 -7.80 -1.48 -23.63
CA ARG A 126 -9.26 -1.51 -23.81
C ARG A 126 -9.72 -2.45 -24.92
N GLU A 127 -8.98 -2.54 -26.03
CA GLU A 127 -9.32 -3.47 -27.12
C GLU A 127 -9.15 -4.94 -26.72
N LYS A 128 -8.11 -5.24 -25.92
CA LYS A 128 -7.78 -6.63 -25.57
C LYS A 128 -8.81 -7.34 -24.68
N PHE A 129 -9.68 -6.59 -24.01
CA PHE A 129 -10.75 -7.11 -23.15
C PHE A 129 -12.15 -6.91 -23.74
N ARG A 130 -12.25 -6.61 -25.05
CA ARG A 130 -13.53 -6.39 -25.74
C ARG A 130 -14.09 -7.64 -26.41
N ASP A 131 -13.28 -8.69 -26.56
CA ASP A 131 -13.62 -9.87 -27.37
C ASP A 131 -14.01 -11.12 -26.54
N GLU A 132 -14.34 -10.98 -25.26
CA GLU A 132 -14.83 -12.07 -24.40
C GLU A 132 -16.22 -11.80 -23.78
N ASP A 133 -17.18 -11.38 -24.60
CA ASP A 133 -18.63 -11.43 -24.28
C ASP A 133 -19.39 -12.34 -25.25
#